data_AF-A0A0B1S6Y2-F1
#
_entry.id   AF-A0A0B1S6Y2-F1
#
_cell.length_a   1.000
_cell.length_b   1.000
_cell.length_c   1.000
_cell.angle_alpha   90.00
_cell.angle_beta   90.00
_cell.angle_gamma   90.00
#
_symmetry.space_group_name_H-M   'P 1'
#
loop_
_entity.id
_entity.type
_entity.pdbx_description
1 polymer ?
#
loop_
_entity_poly.entity_id
_entity_poly.type
_entity_poly.pdbx_seq_one_letter_code
_entity_poly.pdbx_strand_id
1 'polypeptide(L)'
;MLFLEMGASTSAPAQNAQSPTNESPKKQQEVEMEQDDDSDASVMFRDRVVRAARDYMEDSGYSNTSLQTWNSNNSSGAELEFERRTRNHTSNIFILITALQRPSPSAIVNVGRIVDLSRNLLSSFTVQPASVKDNIINGVAVALSGSG
;
A
#
# COMPACT_ATOMS: atom_id res chain seq x y z
N MET A 1 41.52 -74.35 39.09
CA MET A 1 41.95 -74.40 40.50
C MET A 1 41.89 -72.96 41.02
N LEU A 2 40.79 -72.61 41.70
CA LEU A 2 40.60 -72.55 43.18
C LEU A 2 40.95 -71.14 43.71
N PHE A 3 39.97 -70.21 43.80
CA PHE A 3 39.08 -69.87 44.95
C PHE A 3 39.85 -69.07 46.04
N LEU A 4 39.39 -68.03 46.75
CA LEU A 4 38.20 -67.13 46.83
C LEU A 4 38.54 -66.10 47.96
N GLU A 5 38.01 -64.88 48.01
CA GLU A 5 37.02 -64.39 49.00
C GLU A 5 36.66 -62.93 48.63
N MET A 6 35.41 -62.57 48.29
CA MET A 6 34.15 -62.45 49.04
C MET A 6 33.95 -61.11 49.78
N GLY A 7 32.87 -60.41 49.42
CA GLY A 7 32.32 -59.26 50.17
C GLY A 7 31.27 -58.44 49.39
N ALA A 8 30.00 -58.88 49.50
CA ALA A 8 28.67 -58.33 49.16
C ALA A 8 28.50 -56.78 48.99
N SER A 9 27.47 -56.17 48.37
CA SER A 9 26.16 -56.59 47.87
C SER A 9 25.46 -55.41 47.13
N THR A 10 24.56 -55.74 46.19
CA THR A 10 23.30 -55.05 45.78
C THR A 10 23.29 -53.69 45.03
N SER A 11 22.94 -53.76 43.73
CA SER A 11 21.80 -53.17 42.98
C SER A 11 21.28 -51.71 43.19
N ALA A 12 21.01 -51.05 42.04
CA ALA A 12 20.56 -49.67 41.68
C ALA A 12 19.12 -49.22 42.14
N PRO A 13 18.47 -48.12 41.63
CA PRO A 13 18.81 -46.70 41.33
C PRO A 13 17.77 -45.61 41.82
N ALA A 14 18.04 -44.32 41.49
CA ALA A 14 17.14 -43.24 41.00
C ALA A 14 16.69 -42.02 41.89
N GLN A 15 16.96 -40.82 41.31
CA GLN A 15 16.27 -39.50 41.36
C GLN A 15 16.26 -38.74 42.71
N ASN A 16 16.49 -37.43 42.82
CA ASN A 16 15.95 -36.31 42.04
C ASN A 16 16.79 -35.04 42.30
N ALA A 17 16.89 -34.14 41.31
CA ALA A 17 17.73 -32.95 41.36
C ALA A 17 17.11 -31.80 42.17
N GLN A 18 17.94 -31.11 42.97
CA GLN A 18 17.64 -29.84 43.63
C GLN A 18 18.56 -28.75 43.09
N SER A 19 17.98 -27.57 42.78
CA SER A 19 18.43 -26.26 43.32
C SER A 19 17.50 -25.11 42.87
N PRO A 20 17.12 -24.18 43.78
CA PRO A 20 16.50 -22.88 43.46
C PRO A 20 17.61 -21.80 43.32
N THR A 21 17.48 -20.61 42.70
CA THR A 21 16.56 -19.48 42.98
C THR A 21 16.82 -18.33 41.96
N ASN A 22 15.79 -17.52 41.68
CA ASN A 22 15.77 -16.09 41.26
C ASN A 22 16.32 -15.63 39.88
N GLU A 23 15.40 -15.22 38.98
CA GLU A 23 15.14 -13.82 38.55
C GLU A 23 14.16 -13.80 37.35
N SER A 24 13.12 -12.97 37.40
CA SER A 24 12.24 -12.63 36.26
C SER A 24 12.38 -11.13 35.96
N PRO A 25 12.04 -10.60 34.77
CA PRO A 25 11.90 -11.22 33.44
C PRO A 25 12.69 -10.42 32.36
N LYS A 26 13.46 -11.08 31.48
CA LYS A 26 13.89 -10.41 30.23
C LYS A 26 12.91 -10.75 29.12
N LYS A 27 12.00 -9.81 28.90
CA LYS A 27 11.22 -9.60 27.67
C LYS A 27 11.95 -10.23 26.49
N GLN A 28 11.35 -11.24 25.90
CA GLN A 28 11.64 -11.61 24.52
C GLN A 28 11.40 -10.35 23.71
N GLN A 29 12.49 -9.76 23.23
CA GLN A 29 12.45 -8.68 22.27
C GLN A 29 11.97 -9.33 20.97
N GLU A 30 10.65 -9.30 20.78
CA GLU A 30 10.05 -9.40 19.47
C GLU A 30 10.77 -8.37 18.61
N VAL A 31 11.59 -8.84 17.69
CA VAL A 31 12.14 -7.99 16.65
C VAL A 31 10.95 -7.67 15.77
N GLU A 32 10.23 -6.60 16.11
CA GLU A 32 9.47 -5.82 15.14
C GLU A 32 10.49 -5.43 14.07
N MET A 33 10.53 -6.20 12.98
CA MET A 33 11.22 -5.77 11.78
C MET A 33 10.49 -4.52 11.30
N GLU A 34 11.14 -3.37 11.44
CA GLU A 34 10.75 -2.10 10.84
C GLU A 34 10.34 -2.35 9.38
N GLN A 35 9.03 -2.31 9.12
CA GLN A 35 8.46 -2.45 7.80
C GLN A 35 7.63 -1.20 7.47
N ASP A 36 8.14 -0.01 7.83
CA ASP A 36 7.35 1.23 7.80
C ASP A 36 7.84 2.25 6.75
N ASP A 37 9.12 2.30 6.38
CA ASP A 37 9.60 3.35 5.45
C ASP A 37 9.11 3.19 4.00
N ASP A 38 8.88 1.94 3.61
CA ASP A 38 8.73 1.56 2.21
C ASP A 38 7.26 1.71 1.76
N SER A 39 6.30 1.36 2.64
CA SER A 39 4.86 1.59 2.44
C SER A 39 4.54 3.09 2.29
N ASP A 40 5.21 3.91 3.10
CA ASP A 40 5.04 5.36 3.13
C ASP A 40 5.43 6.04 1.81
N ALA A 41 6.43 5.51 1.11
CA ALA A 41 6.85 6.05 -0.18
C ALA A 41 5.72 5.99 -1.23
N SER A 42 4.99 4.87 -1.28
CA SER A 42 3.88 4.72 -2.23
C SER A 42 2.71 5.65 -1.88
N VAL A 43 2.42 5.80 -0.59
CA VAL A 43 1.34 6.65 -0.06
C VAL A 43 1.64 8.12 -0.32
N MET A 44 2.84 8.59 0.03
CA MET A 44 3.28 9.95 -0.26
C MET A 44 3.28 10.24 -1.76
N PHE A 45 3.68 9.26 -2.57
CA PHE A 45 3.67 9.42 -4.02
C PHE A 45 2.24 9.51 -4.56
N ARG A 46 1.34 8.62 -4.15
CA ARG A 46 -0.09 8.70 -4.47
C ARG A 46 -0.66 10.07 -4.11
N ASP A 47 -0.40 10.58 -2.92
CA ASP A 47 -0.97 11.84 -2.45
C ASP A 47 -0.51 13.03 -3.30
N ARG A 48 0.74 13.01 -3.80
CA ARG A 48 1.24 13.99 -4.77
C ARG A 48 0.49 13.90 -6.11
N VAL A 49 0.26 12.68 -6.60
CA VAL A 49 -0.47 12.44 -7.86
C VAL A 49 -1.93 12.88 -7.72
N VAL A 50 -2.58 12.53 -6.60
CA VAL A 50 -3.95 12.93 -6.25
C VAL A 50 -4.09 14.44 -6.22
N ARG A 51 -3.16 15.13 -5.55
CA ARG A 51 -3.16 16.60 -5.48
C ARG A 51 -3.05 17.22 -6.86
N ALA A 52 -2.06 16.77 -7.66
CA ALA A 52 -1.89 17.28 -9.02
C ALA A 52 -3.12 17.04 -9.91
N ALA A 53 -3.77 15.88 -9.81
CA ALA A 53 -4.96 15.55 -10.57
C ALA A 53 -6.15 16.42 -10.15
N ARG A 54 -6.32 16.62 -8.84
CA ARG A 54 -7.35 17.48 -8.27
C ARG A 54 -7.17 18.92 -8.71
N ASP A 55 -5.98 19.49 -8.53
CA ASP A 55 -5.66 20.86 -8.91
C ASP A 55 -5.98 21.09 -10.40
N TYR A 56 -5.53 20.20 -11.28
CA TYR A 56 -5.80 20.31 -12.72
C TYR A 56 -7.29 20.24 -13.07
N MET A 57 -8.04 19.31 -12.45
CA MET A 57 -9.47 19.15 -12.71
C MET A 57 -10.28 20.36 -12.19
N GLU A 58 -9.93 20.87 -11.01
CA GLU A 58 -10.54 22.07 -10.43
C GLU A 58 -10.26 23.31 -11.29
N ASP A 59 -9.02 23.50 -11.75
CA ASP A 59 -8.64 24.56 -12.70
C ASP A 59 -9.39 24.42 -14.05
N SER A 60 -9.76 23.19 -14.42
CA SER A 60 -10.54 22.88 -15.63
C SER A 60 -12.07 23.01 -15.44
N GLY A 61 -12.49 23.50 -14.27
CA GLY A 61 -13.90 23.77 -13.93
C GLY A 61 -14.69 22.54 -13.50
N TYR A 62 -14.03 21.46 -13.09
CA TYR A 62 -14.69 20.31 -12.46
C TYR A 62 -14.67 20.45 -10.94
N SER A 63 -15.72 19.95 -10.29
CA SER A 63 -15.80 19.84 -8.83
C SER A 63 -15.57 18.40 -8.41
N ASN A 64 -14.65 18.18 -7.46
CA ASN A 64 -14.46 16.86 -6.86
C ASN A 64 -15.67 16.50 -5.97
N THR A 65 -16.30 15.36 -6.24
CA THR A 65 -17.48 14.86 -5.52
C THR A 65 -17.20 13.66 -4.62
N SER A 66 -16.11 12.93 -4.87
CA SER A 66 -15.76 11.72 -4.13
C SER A 66 -14.26 11.46 -4.16
N LEU A 67 -13.73 11.01 -3.04
CA LEU A 67 -12.36 10.48 -2.91
C LEU A 67 -12.41 9.19 -2.10
N GLN A 68 -12.03 8.09 -2.72
CA GLN A 68 -11.81 6.80 -2.06
C GLN A 68 -10.33 6.45 -2.15
N THR A 69 -9.75 5.92 -1.08
CA THR A 69 -8.33 5.52 -1.05
C THR A 69 -8.18 4.12 -0.53
N TRP A 70 -7.20 3.39 -1.07
CA TRP A 70 -6.79 2.08 -0.56
C TRP A 70 -5.28 2.01 -0.41
N ASN A 71 -4.84 1.15 0.50
CA ASN A 71 -3.44 0.82 0.74
C ASN A 71 -3.27 -0.70 0.70
N SER A 72 -2.14 -1.15 0.20
CA SER A 72 -1.71 -2.54 0.16
C SER A 72 -0.20 -2.61 0.33
N ASN A 73 0.35 -3.80 0.58
CA ASN A 73 1.76 -3.96 0.94
C ASN A 73 2.77 -3.38 -0.07
N ASN A 74 2.41 -3.30 -1.36
CA ASN A 74 3.33 -2.85 -2.42
C ASN A 74 2.73 -1.73 -3.29
N SER A 75 1.53 -1.28 -2.96
CA SER A 75 0.84 -0.25 -3.75
C SER A 75 -0.16 0.51 -2.89
N SER A 76 -0.39 1.76 -3.25
CA SER A 76 -1.50 2.53 -2.73
C SER A 76 -2.28 3.10 -3.90
N GLY A 77 -3.52 3.48 -3.68
CA GLY A 77 -4.26 4.14 -4.72
C GLY A 77 -5.43 4.95 -4.24
N ALA A 78 -5.98 5.69 -5.17
CA ALA A 78 -7.08 6.59 -4.97
C ALA A 78 -8.00 6.58 -6.18
N GLU A 79 -9.28 6.71 -5.93
CA GLU A 79 -10.29 6.99 -6.93
C GLU A 79 -10.90 8.35 -6.65
N LEU A 80 -10.85 9.23 -7.64
CA LEU A 80 -11.44 10.55 -7.62
C LEU A 80 -12.63 10.58 -8.56
N GLU A 81 -13.74 11.18 -8.14
CA GLU A 81 -14.86 11.49 -9.03
C GLU A 81 -15.04 13.00 -9.15
N PHE A 82 -15.33 13.43 -10.37
CA PHE A 82 -15.42 14.83 -10.73
C PHE A 82 -16.69 15.08 -11.53
N GLU A 83 -17.44 16.09 -11.13
CA GLU A 83 -18.63 16.55 -11.84
C GLU A 83 -18.38 17.94 -12.42
N ARG A 84 -18.75 18.14 -13.69
CA ARG A 84 -18.86 19.48 -14.30
C ARG A 84 -20.25 19.67 -14.86
N ARG A 85 -20.97 20.66 -14.32
CA ARG A 85 -22.29 21.06 -14.79
C ARG A 85 -22.18 22.20 -15.79
N THR A 86 -22.73 21.99 -16.98
CA THR A 86 -23.00 23.03 -17.96
C THR A 86 -24.50 23.19 -18.11
N ARG A 87 -24.97 24.25 -18.79
CA ARG A 87 -26.42 24.54 -18.92
C ARG A 87 -27.25 23.35 -19.42
N ASN A 88 -26.67 22.49 -20.27
CA ASN A 88 -27.40 21.43 -20.96
C ASN A 88 -26.79 20.03 -20.73
N HIS A 89 -25.70 19.91 -19.97
CA HIS A 89 -24.97 18.65 -19.85
C HIS A 89 -24.19 18.58 -18.55
N THR A 90 -24.23 17.41 -17.91
CA THR A 90 -23.37 17.04 -16.78
C THR A 90 -22.32 16.05 -17.26
N SER A 91 -21.05 16.39 -17.07
CA SER A 91 -19.95 15.46 -17.31
C SER A 91 -19.46 14.89 -15.99
N ASN A 92 -19.53 13.56 -15.84
CA ASN A 92 -18.98 12.84 -14.69
C ASN A 92 -17.72 12.10 -15.13
N ILE A 93 -16.59 12.44 -14.53
CA ILE A 93 -15.27 11.85 -14.80
C ILE A 93 -14.81 11.12 -13.56
N PHE A 94 -14.21 9.94 -13.74
CA PHE A 94 -13.47 9.28 -12.67
C PHE A 94 -11.98 9.19 -13.03
N ILE A 95 -11.12 9.33 -12.03
CA ILE A 95 -9.68 9.14 -12.17
C ILE A 95 -9.24 8.11 -11.13
N LEU A 96 -8.76 6.96 -11.60
CA LEU A 96 -8.22 5.89 -10.77
C LEU A 96 -6.69 5.94 -10.81
N ILE A 97 -6.08 6.21 -9.66
CA ILE A 97 -4.65 6.33 -9.46
C ILE A 97 -4.16 5.09 -8.69
N THR A 98 -3.22 4.37 -9.26
CA THR A 98 -2.53 3.25 -8.58
C THR A 98 -1.05 3.56 -8.51
N ALA A 99 -0.55 3.95 -7.34
CA ALA A 99 0.87 4.15 -7.06
C ALA A 99 1.54 2.82 -6.66
N LEU A 100 2.61 2.48 -7.37
CA LEU A 100 3.42 1.28 -7.19
C LEU A 100 4.70 1.66 -6.46
N GLN A 101 5.11 0.82 -5.51
CA GLN A 101 6.27 1.08 -4.66
C GLN A 101 7.60 0.67 -5.31
N ARG A 102 7.64 -0.49 -5.99
CA ARG A 102 8.86 -1.10 -6.55
C ARG A 102 8.74 -1.31 -8.06
N PRO A 103 9.84 -1.24 -8.82
CA PRO A 103 11.24 -0.99 -8.39
C PRO A 103 11.57 0.48 -8.07
N SER A 104 10.70 1.42 -8.46
CA SER A 104 10.75 2.83 -8.08
C SER A 104 9.32 3.37 -8.00
N PRO A 105 9.04 4.39 -7.17
CA PRO A 105 7.70 4.98 -7.10
C PRO A 105 7.23 5.40 -8.50
N SER A 106 6.08 4.89 -8.91
CA SER A 106 5.44 5.26 -10.18
C SER A 106 3.94 5.08 -10.03
N ALA A 107 3.13 5.69 -10.88
CA ALA A 107 1.69 5.53 -10.81
C ALA A 107 1.10 5.27 -12.18
N ILE A 108 0.09 4.40 -12.21
CA ILE A 108 -0.80 4.24 -13.36
C ILE A 108 -2.04 5.08 -13.07
N VAL A 109 -2.37 5.96 -14.00
CA VAL A 109 -3.54 6.84 -13.91
C VAL A 109 -4.50 6.46 -15.03
N ASN A 110 -5.69 6.03 -14.66
CA ASN A 110 -6.77 5.69 -15.57
C ASN A 110 -7.82 6.77 -15.48
N VAL A 111 -8.18 7.36 -16.62
CA VAL A 111 -9.21 8.40 -16.71
C VAL A 111 -10.40 7.82 -17.43
N GLY A 112 -11.59 8.00 -16.89
CA GLY A 112 -12.83 7.49 -17.46
C GLY A 112 -14.01 8.45 -17.28
N ARG A 113 -15.11 8.14 -17.96
CA ARG A 113 -16.38 8.87 -17.86
C ARG A 113 -17.48 7.95 -17.32
N ILE A 114 -18.36 8.51 -16.50
CA ILE A 114 -19.57 7.84 -16.03
C ILE A 114 -20.75 8.34 -16.86
N VAL A 115 -21.41 7.44 -17.58
CA VAL A 115 -22.59 7.72 -18.41
C VAL A 115 -23.65 6.70 -18.04
N ASP A 116 -24.83 7.16 -17.60
CA ASP A 116 -25.95 6.29 -17.19
C ASP A 116 -25.51 5.16 -16.24
N LEU A 117 -24.75 5.53 -15.19
CA LEU A 117 -24.16 4.62 -14.20
C LEU A 117 -23.10 3.64 -14.74
N SER A 118 -22.82 3.66 -16.04
CA SER A 118 -21.78 2.84 -16.68
C SER A 118 -20.45 3.57 -16.71
N ARG A 119 -19.39 2.87 -16.31
CA ARG A 119 -18.01 3.39 -16.30
C ARG A 119 -17.33 3.07 -17.62
N ASN A 120 -16.93 4.10 -18.36
CA ASN A 120 -16.23 3.97 -19.63
C ASN A 120 -14.80 4.49 -19.47
N LEU A 121 -13.81 3.62 -19.60
CA LEU A 121 -12.40 4.02 -19.58
C LEU A 121 -12.07 4.80 -20.85
N LEU A 122 -11.45 5.97 -20.71
CA LEU A 122 -11.02 6.82 -21.84
C LEU A 122 -9.56 6.55 -22.19
N SER A 123 -8.67 6.66 -21.22
CA SER A 123 -7.23 6.50 -21.43
C SER A 123 -6.52 6.12 -20.14
N SER A 124 -5.32 5.58 -20.27
CA SER A 124 -4.42 5.24 -19.18
C SER A 124 -3.01 5.75 -19.49
N PHE A 125 -2.31 6.28 -18.49
CA PHE A 125 -0.94 6.74 -18.64
C PHE A 125 -0.15 6.54 -17.35
N THR A 126 1.18 6.61 -17.46
CA THR A 126 2.08 6.47 -16.33
C THR A 126 2.59 7.82 -15.84
N VAL A 127 2.80 7.93 -14.52
CA VAL A 127 3.32 9.13 -13.87
C VAL A 127 4.60 8.76 -13.14
N GLN A 128 5.66 9.50 -13.42
CA GLN A 128 6.98 9.32 -12.81
C GLN A 128 7.24 10.39 -11.73
N PRO A 129 8.05 10.11 -10.69
CA PRO A 129 8.27 11.03 -9.56
C PRO A 129 8.85 12.39 -9.92
N ALA A 130 9.67 12.42 -10.97
CA ALA A 130 10.36 13.63 -11.43
C ALA A 130 9.42 14.66 -12.07
N SER A 131 8.26 14.24 -12.58
CA SER A 131 7.41 15.10 -13.45
C SER A 131 5.92 14.93 -13.18
N VAL A 132 5.53 14.72 -11.92
CA VAL A 132 4.13 14.43 -11.52
C VAL A 132 3.14 15.42 -12.12
N LYS A 133 3.39 16.72 -11.96
CA LYS A 133 2.48 17.77 -12.42
C LYS A 133 2.32 17.74 -13.94
N ASP A 134 3.41 17.72 -14.68
CA ASP A 134 3.39 17.74 -16.15
C ASP A 134 2.78 16.45 -16.73
N ASN A 135 3.09 15.29 -16.15
CA ASN A 135 2.51 14.01 -16.57
C ASN A 135 1.00 14.01 -16.37
N ILE A 136 0.52 14.54 -15.23
CA ILE A 136 -0.91 14.64 -14.95
C ILE A 136 -1.61 15.62 -15.87
N ILE A 137 -1.09 16.84 -16.01
CA ILE A 137 -1.71 17.87 -16.88
C ILE A 137 -1.84 17.33 -18.30
N ASN A 138 -0.75 16.82 -18.86
CA ASN A 138 -0.74 16.33 -20.23
C ASN A 138 -1.61 15.07 -20.39
N GLY A 139 -1.47 14.10 -19.47
CA GLY A 139 -2.19 12.83 -19.56
C GLY A 139 -3.70 12.99 -19.40
N VAL A 140 -4.16 13.79 -18.43
CA VAL A 140 -5.59 14.05 -18.24
C VAL A 140 -6.13 14.92 -19.38
N ALA A 141 -5.41 15.96 -19.82
CA ALA A 141 -5.83 16.77 -20.96
C ALA A 141 -6.04 15.94 -22.24
N VAL A 142 -5.09 15.05 -22.54
CA VAL A 142 -5.19 14.13 -23.69
C VAL A 142 -6.36 13.17 -23.52
N ALA A 143 -6.53 12.57 -22.34
CA ALA A 143 -7.64 11.65 -22.07
C ALA A 143 -9.01 12.30 -22.26
N LEU A 144 -9.17 13.56 -21.83
CA LEU A 144 -10.43 14.28 -21.95
C LEU A 144 -10.68 14.79 -23.38
N SER A 145 -9.64 15.22 -24.09
CA SER A 145 -9.75 15.75 -25.47
C SER A 145 -9.94 14.66 -26.53
N GLY A 146 -9.40 13.45 -26.33
CA GLY A 146 -9.56 12.33 -27.26
C GLY A 146 -10.93 11.63 -27.22
N SER A 147 -11.85 12.09 -26.37
CA SER A 147 -13.16 11.46 -26.12
C SER A 147 -14.34 12.13 -26.84
N GLY A 148 -14.06 12.76 -27.98
CA GLY A 148 -15.02 13.47 -28.84
C GLY A 148 -15.75 12.54 -29.82
#